data_AF-A0A972I6J0-F1
#
_entry.id   AF-A0A972I6J0-F1
#
_cell.length_a   1.000
_cell.length_b   1.000
_cell.length_c   1.000
_cell.angle_alpha   90.00
_cell.angle_beta   90.00
_cell.angle_gamma   90.00
#
_symmetry.space_group_name_H-M   'P 1'
#
loop_
_entity.id
_entity.type
_entity.pdbx_description
1 polymer ?
#
loop_
_entity_poly.entity_id
_entity_poly.type
_entity_poly.pdbx_seq_one_letter_code
_entity_poly.pdbx_strand_id
1 'polypeptide(L)'
;MAVEPGDIKTNFNNVTQFGMKEESPYRKWTDACWRVIDVNMEKAPSPQVIADRVLQIAKEKNPRPCYAAGDFLSTKFPFLARFVSARLKEKLIRIFYGIDFQ
;
A
#
# COMPACT_ATOMS: atom_id res chain seq x y z
N MET A 1 -20.23 7.28 1.51
CA MET A 1 -19.52 6.22 0.78
C MET A 1 -18.08 6.65 0.62
N ALA A 2 -17.12 5.86 1.09
CA ALA A 2 -15.70 6.11 0.96
C ALA A 2 -15.07 5.05 0.04
N VAL A 3 -14.19 5.49 -0.86
CA VAL A 3 -13.33 4.60 -1.66
C VAL A 3 -11.93 4.72 -1.10
N GLU A 4 -11.42 3.63 -0.54
CA GLU A 4 -10.11 3.58 0.11
C GLU A 4 -9.09 3.13 -0.94
N PRO A 5 -8.22 4.04 -1.43
CA PRO A 5 -7.20 3.69 -2.40
C PRO A 5 -6.11 2.84 -1.75
N GLY A 6 -5.73 1.75 -2.41
CA GLY A 6 -4.46 1.07 -2.18
C GLY A 6 -3.30 1.84 -2.81
N ASP A 7 -2.20 1.14 -3.10
CA ASP A 7 -1.09 1.75 -3.86
C ASP A 7 -1.57 2.11 -5.27
N ILE A 8 -1.46 3.39 -5.64
CA ILE A 8 -1.88 3.93 -6.94
C ILE A 8 -0.79 4.84 -7.49
N LYS A 9 -0.42 4.65 -8.75
CA LYS A 9 0.61 5.46 -9.42
C LYS A 9 0.04 6.83 -9.79
N THR A 10 0.19 7.80 -8.90
CA THR A 10 -0.24 9.18 -9.14
C THR A 10 0.95 10.11 -9.40
N ASN A 11 0.69 11.33 -9.87
CA ASN A 11 1.75 12.34 -10.01
C ASN A 11 2.30 12.83 -8.65
N PHE A 12 1.61 12.55 -7.53
CA PHE A 12 2.12 12.88 -6.19
C PHE A 12 3.42 12.15 -5.86
N ASN A 13 3.61 10.97 -6.45
CA ASN A 13 4.80 10.16 -6.25
C ASN A 13 6.06 10.92 -6.70
N ASN A 14 5.98 11.73 -7.75
CA ASN A 14 7.12 12.47 -8.29
C ASN A 14 7.53 13.70 -7.45
N VAL A 15 6.62 14.18 -6.59
CA VAL A 15 6.84 15.38 -5.75
C VAL A 15 7.02 15.03 -4.28
N THR A 16 6.83 13.76 -3.91
CA THR A 16 7.07 13.28 -2.57
C THR A 16 8.57 13.29 -2.30
N GLN A 17 8.99 14.03 -1.28
CA GLN A 17 10.37 13.95 -0.80
C GLN A 17 10.54 12.66 -0.02
N PHE A 18 11.11 11.66 -0.69
CA PHE A 18 11.47 10.39 -0.07
C PHE A 18 12.81 10.52 0.66
N GLY A 19 12.87 10.09 1.92
CA GLY A 19 14.08 10.12 2.75
C GLY A 19 13.92 10.83 4.10
N MET A 20 14.90 10.65 4.99
CA MET A 20 15.00 11.36 6.28
C MET A 20 16.20 12.33 6.28
N LYS A 21 16.18 13.32 7.19
CA LYS A 21 17.37 14.14 7.49
C LYS A 21 18.54 13.24 7.91
N GLU A 22 19.75 13.57 7.46
CA GLU A 22 20.93 12.69 7.36
C GLU A 22 21.39 12.00 8.66
N GLU A 23 20.93 12.46 9.83
CA GLU A 23 21.38 12.07 11.17
C GLU A 23 20.43 11.11 11.92
N SER A 24 19.41 10.54 11.27
CA SER A 24 18.46 9.71 12.00
C SER A 24 19.05 8.35 12.44
N PRO A 25 18.91 7.94 13.71
CA PRO A 25 19.29 6.59 14.16
C PRO A 25 18.48 5.48 13.49
N TYR A 26 17.37 5.82 12.81
CA TYR A 26 16.52 4.86 12.12
C TYR A 26 16.86 4.66 10.63
N ARG A 27 17.85 5.39 10.12
CA ARG A 27 18.20 5.45 8.69
C ARG A 27 18.33 4.07 8.04
N LYS A 28 18.98 3.12 8.71
CA LYS A 28 19.19 1.76 8.16
C LYS A 28 17.89 1.02 7.83
N TRP A 29 16.82 1.25 8.57
CA TRP A 29 15.52 0.64 8.32
C TRP A 29 14.66 1.47 7.39
N THR A 30 14.73 2.80 7.50
CA THR A 30 13.95 3.69 6.65
C THR A 30 14.42 3.67 5.20
N ASP A 31 15.72 3.57 4.93
CA ASP A 31 16.25 3.45 3.57
C ASP A 31 15.76 2.16 2.88
N ALA A 32 15.65 1.06 3.64
CA ALA A 32 15.12 -0.20 3.14
C ALA A 32 13.61 -0.10 2.85
N CYS A 33 12.84 0.49 3.77
CA CYS A 33 11.42 0.78 3.56
C CYS A 33 11.19 1.66 2.34
N TRP A 34 11.93 2.76 2.21
CA TRP A 34 11.77 3.71 1.12
C TRP A 34 12.01 3.07 -0.24
N ARG A 35 13.05 2.26 -0.36
CA ARG A 35 13.35 1.53 -1.60
C ARG A 35 12.19 0.61 -2.02
N VAL A 36 11.58 -0.09 -1.06
CA VAL A 36 10.46 -0.98 -1.34
C VAL A 36 9.21 -0.17 -1.73
N ILE A 37 8.95 0.93 -1.03
CA ILE A 37 7.83 1.84 -1.35
C ILE A 37 7.99 2.39 -2.76
N ASP A 38 9.15 2.92 -3.11
CA ASP A 38 9.43 3.51 -4.43
C ASP A 38 9.21 2.51 -5.57
N VAL A 39 9.81 1.32 -5.45
CA VAL A 39 9.64 0.23 -6.43
C VAL A 39 8.18 -0.22 -6.56
N ASN A 40 7.45 -0.33 -5.45
CA ASN A 40 6.04 -0.71 -5.49
C ASN A 40 5.19 0.39 -6.11
N MET A 41 5.50 1.64 -5.82
CA MET A 41 4.78 2.77 -6.37
C MET A 41 4.95 2.91 -7.89
N GLU A 42 6.13 2.59 -8.42
CA GLU A 42 6.34 2.55 -9.87
C GLU A 42 5.49 1.49 -10.58
N LYS A 43 5.28 0.36 -9.89
CA LYS A 43 4.51 -0.81 -10.36
C LYS A 43 3.01 -0.71 -10.09
N ALA A 44 2.59 0.23 -9.25
CA ALA A 44 1.22 0.39 -8.83
C ALA A 44 0.28 0.67 -10.02
N PRO A 45 -0.99 0.23 -9.94
CA PRO A 45 -1.96 0.45 -11.00
C PRO A 45 -2.28 1.93 -11.23
N SER A 46 -2.77 2.23 -12.43
CA SER A 46 -3.19 3.57 -12.83
C SER A 46 -4.34 4.10 -11.96
N PRO A 47 -4.44 5.42 -11.73
CA PRO A 47 -5.57 6.04 -11.04
C PRO A 47 -6.92 5.75 -11.70
N GLN A 48 -6.92 5.35 -12.97
CA GLN A 48 -8.11 4.92 -13.69
C GLN A 48 -8.88 3.81 -12.96
N VAL A 49 -8.18 2.89 -12.28
CA VAL A 49 -8.82 1.81 -11.51
C VAL A 49 -9.73 2.36 -10.40
N ILE A 50 -9.32 3.47 -9.76
CA ILE A 50 -10.14 4.15 -8.76
C ILE A 50 -11.35 4.83 -9.43
N ALA A 51 -11.13 5.52 -10.54
CA ALA A 51 -12.19 6.21 -11.28
C ALA A 51 -13.28 5.22 -11.75
N ASP A 52 -12.88 4.09 -12.32
CA ASP A 52 -13.78 3.04 -12.77
C ASP A 52 -14.57 2.45 -11.60
N ARG A 53 -13.91 2.28 -10.45
CA ARG A 53 -14.56 1.77 -9.23
C ARG A 53 -15.59 2.76 -8.68
N VAL A 54 -15.27 4.05 -8.64
CA VAL A 54 -16.21 5.10 -8.26
C VAL A 54 -17.42 5.10 -9.20
N LEU A 55 -17.19 5.01 -10.51
CA LEU A 55 -18.27 4.96 -11.51
C LEU A 55 -19.18 3.74 -11.34
N GLN A 56 -18.60 2.57 -11.04
CA GLN A 56 -19.36 1.36 -10.78
C GLN A 56 -20.28 1.53 -9.57
N ILE A 57 -19.76 2.09 -8.48
CA ILE A 57 -20.53 2.25 -7.25
C ILE A 57 -21.61 3.33 -7.41
N ALA A 58 -21.34 4.40 -8.16
CA ALA A 58 -22.33 5.42 -8.48
C ALA A 58 -23.55 4.87 -9.25
N LYS A 59 -23.37 3.77 -10.00
CA LYS A 59 -24.44 3.06 -10.71
C LYS A 59 -25.14 1.99 -9.87
N GLU A 60 -24.66 1.70 -8.66
CA GLU A 60 -25.18 0.64 -7.80
C GLU A 60 -26.43 1.12 -7.04
N LYS A 61 -27.47 0.29 -7.02
CA LYS A 61 -28.78 0.66 -6.46
C LYS A 61 -28.78 0.77 -4.93
N ASN A 62 -27.84 0.10 -4.26
CA ASN A 62 -27.66 0.14 -2.81
C ASN A 62 -26.16 0.03 -2.45
N PRO A 63 -25.42 1.14 -2.56
CA PRO A 63 -23.98 1.13 -2.36
C PRO A 63 -23.60 0.96 -0.89
N ARG A 64 -22.55 0.20 -0.64
CA ARG A 64 -21.95 0.01 0.69
C ARG A 64 -21.25 1.28 1.17
N PRO A 65 -21.07 1.46 2.49
CA PRO A 65 -20.41 2.63 3.03
C PRO A 65 -18.91 2.72 2.68
N CYS A 66 -18.19 1.59 2.56
CA CYS A 66 -16.75 1.57 2.26
C CYS A 66 -16.41 0.53 1.18
N TYR A 67 -15.51 0.91 0.27
CA TYR A 67 -14.97 0.04 -0.77
C TYR A 67 -13.46 0.19 -0.87
N ALA A 68 -12.70 -0.90 -0.70
CA ALA A 68 -11.29 -0.92 -1.07
C ALA A 68 -11.17 -0.90 -2.60
N ALA A 69 -10.30 -0.04 -3.13
CA ALA A 69 -10.02 0.08 -4.54
C ALA A 69 -8.50 0.19 -4.73
N GLY A 70 -7.90 -0.74 -5.48
CA GLY A 70 -6.45 -0.80 -5.62
C GLY A 70 -6.00 -2.19 -6.03
N ASP A 71 -4.70 -2.44 -5.94
CA ASP A 71 -4.09 -3.68 -6.41
C ASP A 71 -4.57 -4.91 -5.62
N PHE A 72 -4.41 -6.12 -6.20
CA PHE A 72 -4.94 -7.37 -5.62
C PHE A 72 -4.50 -7.59 -4.17
N LEU A 73 -3.28 -7.15 -3.84
CA LEU A 73 -2.71 -7.17 -2.50
C LEU A 73 -3.53 -6.32 -1.52
N SER A 74 -3.83 -5.06 -1.82
CA SER A 74 -4.57 -4.18 -0.90
C SER A 74 -6.00 -4.68 -0.63
N THR A 75 -6.63 -5.35 -1.60
CA THR A 75 -8.04 -5.76 -1.50
C THR A 75 -8.24 -7.15 -0.91
N LYS A 76 -7.36 -8.12 -1.18
CA LYS A 76 -7.54 -9.54 -0.81
C LYS A 76 -6.62 -9.99 0.33
N PHE A 77 -5.46 -9.35 0.50
CA PHE A 77 -4.50 -9.67 1.56
C PHE A 77 -5.08 -9.55 2.97
N PRO A 78 -5.93 -8.55 3.32
CA PRO A 78 -6.47 -8.44 4.67
C PRO A 78 -7.27 -9.68 5.09
N PHE A 79 -7.96 -10.32 4.14
CA PHE A 79 -8.73 -11.54 4.40
C PHE A 79 -7.81 -12.75 4.58
N LEU A 80 -6.80 -12.94 3.71
CA LEU A 80 -5.80 -14.00 3.88
C LEU A 80 -4.99 -13.82 5.17
N ALA A 81 -4.63 -12.59 5.50
CA ALA A 81 -3.87 -12.26 6.69
C ALA A 81 -4.62 -12.65 7.97
N ARG A 82 -5.96 -12.74 7.99
CA ARG A 82 -6.69 -13.22 9.19
C ARG A 82 -6.33 -14.65 9.57
N PHE A 83 -5.83 -15.46 8.64
CA PHE A 83 -5.44 -16.85 8.86
C PHE A 83 -3.95 -17.03 9.20
N VAL A 84 -3.17 -15.96 9.13
CA VAL A 84 -1.73 -15.99 9.39
C VAL A 84 -1.46 -15.59 10.84
N SER A 85 -0.66 -16.38 11.55
CA SER A 85 -0.26 -16.09 12.93
C SER A 85 0.56 -14.79 13.01
N ALA A 86 0.49 -14.09 14.14
CA ALA A 86 1.16 -12.78 14.32
C ALA A 86 2.67 -12.85 14.04
N ARG A 87 3.34 -13.90 14.52
CA ARG A 87 4.78 -14.13 14.29
C ARG A 87 5.12 -14.34 12.82
N LEU A 88 4.27 -15.05 12.08
CA LEU A 88 4.49 -15.30 10.66
C LEU A 88 4.29 -14.03 9.84
N LYS A 89 3.28 -13.20 10.18
CA LYS A 89 3.11 -11.87 9.58
C LYS A 89 4.33 -10.99 9.79
N GLU A 90 4.80 -10.91 11.02
CA GLU A 90 5.97 -10.10 11.36
C GLU A 90 7.21 -10.56 10.57
N LYS A 91 7.44 -11.88 10.50
CA LYS A 91 8.55 -12.45 9.72
C LYS A 91 8.42 -12.13 8.23
N LEU A 92 7.23 -12.24 7.64
CA LEU A 92 7.00 -11.94 6.23
C LEU A 92 7.21 -10.45 5.94
N ILE A 93 6.74 -9.55 6.81
CA ILE A 93 6.93 -8.10 6.67
C ILE A 93 8.43 -7.77 6.77
N ARG A 94 9.15 -8.36 7.73
CA ARG A 94 10.61 -8.21 7.87
C ARG A 94 11.36 -8.61 6.60
N ILE A 95 11.02 -9.77 6.02
CA ILE A 95 11.61 -10.25 4.76
C ILE A 95 11.27 -9.30 3.61
N PHE A 96 10.01 -8.88 3.49
CA PHE A 96 9.54 -8.02 2.42
C PHE A 96 10.25 -6.66 2.41
N TYR A 97 10.45 -6.07 3.59
CA TYR A 97 11.17 -4.80 3.73
C TYR A 97 12.69 -4.96 3.90
N GLY A 98 13.22 -6.19 3.93
CA GLY A 98 14.64 -6.44 4.18
C GLY A 98 15.13 -5.94 5.55
N ILE A 99 14.24 -5.88 6.54
CA ILE A 99 14.53 -5.37 7.88
C ILE A 99 14.84 -6.54 8.81
N ASP A 100 16.06 -6.57 9.33
CA ASP A 100 16.43 -7.39 10.48
C ASP A 100 16.59 -6.50 11.73
N PHE A 101 15.84 -6.83 12.78
CA PHE A 101 16.01 -6.21 14.10
C PHE A 101 16.81 -7.21 14.93
N GLN A 102 18.14 -7.20 14.74
CA GLN A 102 19.08 -7.72 15.73
C GLN A 102 19.35 -6.66 16.79
#